data_AF-A0A5M9RAY9-F1
#
_entry.id   AF-A0A5M9RAY9-F1
#
_cell.length_a   1.000
_cell.length_b   1.000
_cell.length_c   1.000
_cell.angle_alpha   90.00
_cell.angle_beta   90.00
_cell.angle_gamma   90.00
#
_symmetry.space_group_name_H-M   'P 1'
#
loop_
_entity.id
_entity.type
_entity.pdbx_description
1 polymer ?
#
loop_
_entity_poly.entity_id
_entity_poly.type
_entity_poly.pdbx_seq_one_letter_code
_entity_poly.pdbx_strand_id
1 'polypeptide(L)' 'MPAPVVSIPPNLTADCEQIVIPDDLTFGGAVELLADAMKYIANCNHDKRAIREIEQQRQVMK' A
#
# COMPACT_ATOMS: atom_id res chain seq x y z
N MET A 1 24.64 -18.41 -15.50
CA MET A 1 23.34 -18.95 -15.03
C MET A 1 22.48 -17.77 -14.59
N PRO A 2 21.19 -17.66 -14.98
CA PRO A 2 20.32 -16.61 -14.46
C PRO A 2 20.12 -16.79 -12.95
N ALA A 3 20.06 -15.67 -12.20
CA ALA A 3 19.83 -15.69 -10.77
C ALA A 3 18.41 -16.20 -10.44
N PRO A 4 18.21 -16.93 -9.34
CA PRO A 4 16.89 -17.39 -8.94
C PRO A 4 15.98 -16.20 -8.61
N VAL A 5 14.78 -16.18 -9.20
CA VAL A 5 13.74 -15.19 -8.88
C VAL A 5 13.23 -15.47 -7.47
N VAL A 6 13.62 -14.62 -6.52
CA VAL A 6 13.11 -14.63 -5.15
C VAL A 6 11.82 -13.81 -5.10
N SER A 7 10.79 -14.37 -4.46
CA SER A 7 9.52 -13.70 -4.22
C SER A 7 9.72 -12.43 -3.41
N ILE A 8 8.98 -11.37 -3.76
CA ILE A 8 9.00 -10.16 -2.93
C ILE A 8 8.49 -10.43 -1.51
N PRO A 9 8.96 -9.64 -0.51
CA PRO A 9 8.45 -9.70 0.84
C PRO A 9 6.92 -9.53 0.92
N PRO A 10 6.18 -10.38 1.68
CA PRO A 10 4.72 -10.34 1.74
C PRO A 10 4.14 -9.00 2.20
N ASN A 11 4.87 -8.26 3.05
CA ASN A 11 4.45 -6.94 3.53
C ASN A 11 4.33 -5.91 2.39
N LEU A 12 5.04 -6.11 1.28
CA LEU A 12 4.93 -5.25 0.10
C LEU A 12 3.63 -5.46 -0.69
N THR A 13 2.95 -6.59 -0.49
CA THR A 13 1.66 -6.91 -1.13
C THR A 13 0.47 -6.94 -0.18
N ALA A 14 0.72 -6.82 1.13
CA ALA A 14 -0.31 -6.71 2.16
C ALA A 14 -1.20 -5.48 1.96
N ASP A 15 -2.35 -5.48 2.63
CA ASP A 15 -3.29 -4.36 2.61
C ASP A 15 -2.68 -3.10 3.24
N CYS A 16 -3.29 -1.95 2.93
CA CYS A 16 -2.88 -0.67 3.48
C CYS A 16 -3.05 -0.64 4.99
N GLU A 17 -2.10 -0.03 5.69
CA GLU A 17 -2.16 0.07 7.14
C GLU A 17 -3.32 0.97 7.56
N GLN A 18 -3.92 0.62 8.70
CA GLN A 18 -4.99 1.41 9.27
C GLN A 18 -4.43 2.68 9.90
N ILE A 19 -5.12 3.79 9.68
CA ILE A 19 -4.73 5.09 10.24
C ILE A 19 -5.28 5.20 11.66
N VAL A 20 -4.48 5.75 12.56
CA VAL A 20 -4.90 6.01 13.95
C VAL A 20 -5.81 7.24 13.99
N ILE A 21 -6.97 7.09 14.62
CA ILE A 21 -7.89 8.20 14.88
C ILE A 21 -7.59 8.74 16.28
N PRO A 22 -7.26 10.03 16.44
CA PRO A 22 -7.05 10.64 17.76
C PRO A 22 -8.33 10.67 18.60
N ASP A 23 -8.21 10.50 19.92
CA ASP A 23 -9.35 10.54 20.84
C ASP A 23 -9.94 11.96 21.01
N ASP A 24 -9.11 12.99 20.84
CA ASP A 24 -9.45 14.40 20.98
C ASP A 24 -9.72 15.11 19.63
N LEU A 25 -10.32 14.37 18.69
CA LEU A 25 -10.55 14.85 17.34
C LEU A 25 -11.63 15.94 17.30
N THR A 26 -11.23 17.17 16.93
CA THR A 26 -12.17 18.25 16.61
C THR A 26 -12.83 18.01 15.25
N PHE A 27 -13.97 18.67 14.98
CA PHE A 27 -14.61 18.58 13.66
C PHE A 27 -13.68 19.01 12.51
N GLY A 28 -12.94 20.11 12.69
CA GLY A 28 -11.97 20.57 11.69
C GLY A 28 -10.85 19.54 11.47
N GLY A 29 -10.30 19.00 12.57
CA GLY A 29 -9.30 17.93 12.52
C GLY A 29 -9.82 16.66 11.84
N ALA A 30 -11.10 16.32 12.00
CA ALA A 30 -11.70 15.17 11.33
C ALA A 30 -11.76 15.34 9.81
N VAL A 31 -12.03 16.55 9.32
CA VAL A 31 -12.04 16.85 7.88
C VAL A 31 -10.63 16.72 7.29
N GLU A 32 -9.62 17.26 7.96
CA GLU A 32 -8.21 17.15 7.54
C GLU A 32 -7.74 15.69 7.56
N LEU A 33 -8.00 14.97 8.66
CA LEU A 33 -7.69 13.55 8.80
C LEU A 33 -8.34 12.72 7.70
N LEU A 34 -9.60 13.00 7.36
CA LEU A 34 -10.30 12.28 6.30
C LEU A 34 -9.67 12.55 4.93
N ALA A 35 -9.31 13.81 4.63
CA ALA A 35 -8.63 14.16 3.38
C ALA A 35 -7.29 13.44 3.23
N ASP A 36 -6.48 13.46 4.29
CA ASP A 36 -5.19 12.77 4.33
C ASP A 36 -5.35 11.25 4.24
N ALA A 37 -6.35 10.70 4.93
CA ALA A 37 -6.65 9.27 4.89
C ALA A 37 -7.03 8.81 3.49
N MET A 38 -7.92 9.54 2.80
CA MET A 38 -8.31 9.21 1.43
C MET A 38 -7.12 9.26 0.48
N LYS A 39 -6.24 10.26 0.63
CA LYS A 39 -5.02 10.38 -0.19
C LYS A 39 -4.06 9.22 0.08
N TYR A 40 -3.85 8.85 1.34
CA TYR A 40 -3.02 7.71 1.72
C TYR A 40 -3.56 6.41 1.12
N ILE A 41 -4.86 6.14 1.28
CA ILE A 41 -5.51 4.93 0.77
C ILE A 41 -5.38 4.86 -0.76
N ALA A 42 -5.60 5.97 -1.47
CA ALA A 42 -5.46 6.01 -2.92
C ALA A 42 -4.03 5.65 -3.38
N ASN A 43 -3.02 6.30 -2.78
CA ASN A 43 -1.61 6.06 -3.10
C ASN A 43 -1.19 4.64 -2.75
N CYS A 44 -1.50 4.18 -1.53
CA CYS A 44 -1.14 2.84 -1.11
C CYS A 44 -1.79 1.77 -2.00
N ASN A 45 -3.08 1.90 -2.34
CA ASN A 45 -3.72 0.95 -3.25
C ASN A 45 -3.09 0.93 -4.64
N HIS A 46 -2.69 2.10 -5.14
CA HIS A 46 -1.96 2.21 -6.41
C HIS A 46 -0.61 1.47 -6.34
N ASP A 47 0.19 1.75 -5.31
CA ASP A 47 1.50 1.14 -5.10
C ASP A 47 1.42 -0.38 -4.94
N LYS A 48 0.52 -0.87 -4.06
CA LYS A 48 0.32 -2.30 -3.83
C LYS A 48 -0.13 -3.03 -5.09
N ARG A 49 -0.98 -2.40 -5.91
CA ARG A 49 -1.36 -2.95 -7.22
C ARG A 49 -0.17 -3.06 -8.15
N ALA A 50 0.61 -1.98 -8.30
CA ALA A 50 1.79 -1.97 -9.16
C ALA A 50 2.81 -3.05 -8.73
N ILE A 51 3.04 -3.20 -7.43
CA ILE A 51 3.93 -4.25 -6.89
C ILE A 51 3.41 -5.66 -7.24
N ARG A 52 2.11 -5.92 -7.13
CA ARG A 52 1.51 -7.21 -7.49
C ARG A 52 1.67 -7.50 -9.00
N GLU A 53 1.46 -6.51 -9.85
CA GLU A 53 1.62 -6.63 -11.30
C GLU A 53 3.09 -6.91 -11.68
N ILE A 54 4.04 -6.20 -11.07
CA ILE A 54 5.48 -6.44 -11.27
C ILE A 54 5.86 -7.85 -10.83
N GLU A 55 5.40 -8.30 -9.66
CA GLU A 55 5.72 -9.65 -9.17
C GLU A 55 5.14 -10.73 -10.09
N GLN A 56 3.92 -10.55 -10.60
CA GLN A 56 3.34 -11.45 -11.61
C GLN A 56 4.20 -11.50 -12.88
N GLN A 57 4.67 -10.36 -13.38
CA GLN A 57 5.56 -10.31 -14.54
C GLN A 57 6.89 -11.03 -14.27
N ARG A 58 7.52 -10.79 -13.11
CA ARG A 58 8.76 -11.47 -12.70
C ARG A 58 8.59 -12.99 -12.63
N GLN A 59 7.42 -13.47 -12.24
CA GLN A 59 7.11 -14.90 -12.17
C GLN A 59 6.85 -15.52 -13.56
N VAL A 60 6.29 -14.76 -14.51
CA VAL A 60 6.03 -15.22 -15.88
C VAL A 60 7.26 -15.14 -16.79
N MET A 61 8.18 -14.20 -16.54
CA MET A 61 9.45 -14.06 -17.27
C MET A 61 10.53 -15.09 -16.87
N LYS A 62 10.15 -16.12 -16.10
CA LYS A 62 11.04 -17.17 -15.60
C LYS A 62 11.43 -18.17 -16.69
#